data_AF-A0A359M024-F1
#
_entry.id   AF-A0A359M024-F1
#
_cell.length_a   1.000
_cell.length_b   1.000
_cell.length_c   1.000
_cell.angle_alpha   90.00
_cell.angle_beta   90.00
_cell.angle_gamma   90.00
#
_symmetry.space_group_name_H-M   'P 1'
#
loop_
_entity.id
_entity.type
_entity.pdbx_description
1 polymer ?
#
loop_
_entity_poly.entity_id
_entity_poly.type
_entity_poly.pdbx_seq_one_letter_code
_entity_poly.pdbx_strand_id
1 'polypeptide(L)' 'MDSRKEELRRYAQQWASNAPWLEAIRDREIREADTAASIRMFDQAFRSALRELPPRTSSGLVEWQDFVRRWRDRDG' A
#
# COMPACT_ATOMS: atom_id res chain seq x y z
N MET A 1 -32.61 20.78 12.57
CA MET A 1 -31.55 20.43 11.60
C MET A 1 -30.74 19.30 12.21
N ASP A 2 -30.52 18.20 11.49
CA ASP A 2 -29.95 16.96 12.01
C ASP A 2 -28.50 17.15 12.49
N SER A 3 -28.26 17.06 13.80
CA SER A 3 -26.97 17.35 14.46
C SER A 3 -25.79 16.62 13.82
N ARG A 4 -26.03 15.40 13.32
CA ARG A 4 -25.00 14.57 12.70
C ARG A 4 -24.54 15.12 11.35
N LYS A 5 -25.44 15.75 10.59
CA LYS A 5 -25.09 16.41 9.32
C LYS A 5 -24.22 17.64 9.55
N GLU A 6 -24.46 18.37 10.64
CA GLU A 6 -23.67 19.56 10.98
C GLU A 6 -22.26 19.19 11.46
N GLU A 7 -22.12 18.12 12.24
CA GLU A 7 -20.81 17.58 12.62
C GLU A 7 -19.99 17.13 11.40
N LEU A 8 -20.60 16.39 10.48
CA LEU A 8 -19.94 15.97 9.24
C LEU A 8 -19.52 17.16 8.38
N ARG A 9 -20.36 18.21 8.32
CA ARG A 9 -20.05 19.44 7.59
C ARG A 9 -18.82 20.15 8.17
N ARG A 10 -18.77 20.29 9.51
CA ARG A 10 -17.60 20.88 10.20
C ARG A 10 -16.34 20.06 9.99
N TYR A 11 -16.45 18.74 10.05
CA TYR A 11 -15.32 17.84 9.82
C TYR A 11 -14.79 17.97 8.38
N ALA A 12 -15.67 18.00 7.39
CA ALA A 12 -15.28 18.19 5.99
C ALA A 12 -14.63 19.57 5.75
N GLN A 13 -15.15 20.63 6.38
CA GLN A 13 -14.54 21.97 6.32
C GLN A 13 -13.15 21.99 6.96
N GLN A 14 -12.97 21.29 8.08
CA GLN A 14 -11.68 21.20 8.74
C GLN A 14 -10.64 20.48 7.87
N TRP A 15 -11.02 19.39 7.20
CA TRP A 15 -10.16 18.74 6.22
C TRP A 15 -9.82 19.65 5.04
N ALA A 16 -10.80 20.36 4.50
CA ALA A 16 -10.56 21.28 3.38
C ALA A 16 -9.58 22.41 3.76
N SER A 17 -9.70 22.97 4.96
CA SER A 17 -8.80 24.01 5.45
C SER A 17 -7.38 23.51 5.72
N ASN A 18 -7.23 22.24 6.12
CA ASN A 18 -5.92 21.65 6.43
C ASN A 18 -5.24 21.02 5.20
N ALA A 19 -5.96 20.82 4.10
CA ALA A 19 -5.43 20.13 2.91
C ALA A 19 -4.10 20.69 2.40
N PRO A 20 -3.89 22.03 2.27
CA PRO A 20 -2.61 22.56 1.79
C PRO A 20 -1.42 22.23 2.69
N TRP A 21 -1.64 22.20 4.02
CA TRP A 21 -0.61 21.86 4.98
C TRP A 21 -0.26 20.36 4.93
N LEU A 22 -1.27 19.50 4.77
CA LEU A 22 -1.07 18.06 4.61
C LEU A 22 -0.33 17.72 3.32
N GLU A 23 -0.64 18.40 2.21
CA GLU A 23 0.10 18.24 0.96
C GLU A 23 1.57 18.69 1.11
N ALA A 24 1.81 19.81 1.80
CA ALA A 24 3.18 20.27 2.07
C ALA A 24 3.99 19.26 2.91
N ILE A 25 3.35 18.60 3.89
CA ILE A 25 3.97 17.52 4.66
C ILE A 25 4.27 16.33 3.75
N ARG A 26 3.28 15.87 2.97
CA ARG A 26 3.44 14.76 2.04
C ARG A 26 4.59 15.01 1.08
N ASP A 27 4.66 16.18 0.46
CA ASP A 27 5.73 16.53 -0.49
C ASP A 27 7.10 16.62 0.16
N ARG A 28 7.17 17.05 1.42
CA ARG A 28 8.41 17.01 2.20
C ARG A 28 8.81 15.56 2.48
N GLU A 29 7.90 14.74 2.97
CA GLU A 29 8.16 13.34 3.31
C GLU A 29 8.57 12.53 2.08
N ILE A 30 7.94 12.76 0.91
CA ILE A 30 8.35 12.11 -0.34
C ILE A 30 9.78 12.49 -0.73
N ARG A 31 10.17 13.76 -0.57
CA ARG A 31 11.53 14.22 -0.89
C ARG A 31 12.58 13.71 0.10
N GLU A 32 12.22 13.60 1.37
CA GLU A 32 13.11 13.15 2.44
C GLU A 32 13.16 11.62 2.57
N ALA A 33 12.17 10.91 2.01
CA ALA A 33 12.12 9.46 2.05
C ALA A 33 13.24 8.83 1.19
N ASP A 34 14.31 8.39 1.86
CA ASP A 34 15.28 7.47 1.27
C ASP A 34 14.67 6.06 1.21
N THR A 35 13.83 5.85 0.19
CA THR A 35 13.14 4.58 -0.03
C THR A 35 14.14 3.44 -0.20
N ALA A 36 15.31 3.70 -0.78
CA ALA A 36 16.35 2.69 -0.94
C ALA A 36 16.96 2.29 0.41
N ALA A 37 17.22 3.25 1.31
CA ALA A 37 17.63 2.94 2.68
C ALA A 37 16.57 2.17 3.45
N SER A 38 15.30 2.59 3.36
CA SER A 38 14.18 1.90 4.01
C SER A 38 14.05 0.45 3.53
N ILE A 39 14.17 0.19 2.22
CA ILE A 39 14.18 -1.18 1.67
C ILE A 39 15.35 -1.99 2.24
N ARG A 40 16.55 -1.39 2.32
CA ARG A 40 17.73 -2.08 2.91
C ARG A 40 17.52 -2.45 4.38
N MET A 41 16.79 -1.64 5.16
CA MET A 41 16.47 -1.97 6.55
C MET A 41 15.65 -3.26 6.68
N PHE A 42 14.87 -3.63 5.65
CA PHE A 42 14.08 -4.86 5.64
C PHE A 42 14.81 -6.07 5.04
N ASP A 43 16.04 -5.91 4.54
CA ASP A 43 16.77 -7.00 3.87
C ASP A 43 16.93 -8.24 4.77
N GLN A 44 17.29 -8.04 6.04
CA GLN A 44 17.44 -9.15 6.98
C GLN A 44 16.11 -9.86 7.28
N ALA A 45 15.04 -9.09 7.50
CA ALA A 45 13.71 -9.63 7.76
C ALA A 45 13.20 -10.43 6.55
N PHE A 46 13.38 -9.90 5.34
CA PHE A 46 13.05 -10.57 4.10
C PHE A 46 13.82 -11.87 3.93
N ARG A 47 15.15 -11.87 4.16
CA ARG A 47 15.99 -13.08 4.09
C ARG A 47 15.59 -14.12 5.13
N SER A 48 15.21 -13.72 6.34
CA SER A 48 14.72 -14.67 7.36
C SER A 48 13.38 -15.26 6.95
N ALA A 49 12.45 -14.44 6.47
CA ALA A 49 11.18 -14.92 5.97
C ALA A 49 11.35 -15.95 4.85
N LEU A 50 12.26 -15.73 3.90
CA LEU A 50 12.54 -16.72 2.85
C LEU A 50 13.07 -18.06 3.38
N ARG A 51 13.81 -18.07 4.50
CA ARG A 51 14.33 -19.30 5.11
C ARG A 51 13.28 -20.02 5.95
N GLU A 52 12.46 -19.26 6.68
CA GLU A 52 11.59 -19.79 7.73
C GLU A 52 10.15 -20.02 7.23
N LEU A 53 9.74 -19.33 6.17
CA LEU A 53 8.40 -19.39 5.60
C LEU A 53 8.49 -19.90 4.16
N PRO A 54 8.48 -21.23 3.94
CA PRO A 54 8.49 -21.77 2.59
C PRO A 54 7.29 -21.27 1.77
N PRO A 55 7.44 -21.08 0.45
CA PRO A 55 6.35 -20.64 -0.40
C PRO A 55 5.14 -21.57 -0.26
N ARG A 56 3.96 -20.97 -0.07
CA ARG A 56 2.72 -21.75 -0.04
C ARG A 56 2.45 -22.27 -1.44
N THR A 57 2.14 -23.56 -1.52
CA THR A 57 1.73 -24.22 -2.77
C THR A 57 0.28 -23.87 -3.17
N SER A 58 -0.46 -23.18 -2.31
CA SER A 58 -1.82 -22.72 -2.57
C SER A 58 -2.10 -21.34 -1.95
N SER A 59 -2.71 -20.48 -2.76
CA SER A 59 -3.33 -19.20 -2.40
C SER A 59 -4.05 -18.66 -3.63
N GLY A 60 -4.92 -17.66 -3.47
CA GLY A 60 -5.55 -16.99 -4.61
C GLY A 60 -4.53 -16.39 -5.60
N LEU A 61 -3.34 -15.98 -5.13
CA LEU A 61 -2.27 -15.51 -6.00
C LEU A 61 -1.64 -16.64 -6.83
N VAL A 62 -1.39 -17.80 -6.21
CA VAL A 62 -0.82 -18.98 -6.90
C VAL A 62 -1.81 -19.48 -7.95
N GLU A 63 -3.09 -19.56 -7.61
CA GLU A 63 -4.15 -19.95 -8.56
C GLU A 63 -4.25 -18.98 -9.74
N TRP A 64 -4.09 -17.68 -9.48
CA TRP A 64 -4.10 -16.66 -10.52
C TRP A 64 -2.87 -16.75 -11.44
N GLN A 65 -1.68 -16.93 -10.89
CA GLN A 65 -0.45 -17.16 -11.66
C GLN A 65 -0.60 -18.38 -12.56
N ASP A 66 -1.16 -19.47 -12.03
CA ASP A 66 -1.44 -20.68 -12.79
C ASP A 66 -2.48 -20.48 -13.90
N PHE A 67 -3.53 -19.69 -13.62
CA PHE A 67 -4.51 -19.31 -14.64
C PHE A 67 -3.85 -18.52 -15.77
N VAL A 68 -3.10 -17.47 -15.44
CA VAL A 68 -2.42 -16.62 -16.43
C VAL A 68 -1.42 -17.42 -17.26
N ARG A 69 -0.66 -18.32 -16.63
CA ARG A 69 0.25 -19.22 -17.34
C ARG A 69 -0.51 -20.08 -18.36
N ARG A 70 -1.60 -20.75 -17.94
CA ARG A 70 -2.43 -21.57 -18.84
C ARG A 70 -3.10 -20.76 -19.95
N TRP A 71 -3.45 -19.51 -19.68
CA TRP A 71 -4.03 -18.61 -20.68
C TRP A 71 -3.00 -18.26 -21.75
N ARG A 72 -1.80 -17.82 -21.34
CA ARG A 72 -0.68 -17.56 -22.24
C ARG A 72 -0.32 -18.77 -23.10
N ASP A 73 -0.29 -19.97 -22.52
CA ASP A 73 0.08 -21.20 -23.22
C ASP A 73 -1.01 -21.69 -24.21
N ARG A 74 -2.22 -21.08 -24.20
CA ARG A 74 -3.32 -21.39 -25.14
C ARG A 74 -3.44 -20.41 -26.31
N ASP A 75 -3.03 -19.16 -26.11
CA ASP A 75 -3.10 -18.08 -27.11
C ASP A 75 -1.75 -17.83 -27.82
N GLY A 76 -0.79 -18.74 -27.66
CA GLY A 76 0.55 -18.71 -28.28
C GLY A 76 0.76 -19.83 -29.29
#